data_AF-A0A504LEF6-F1
#
_entry.id   AF-A0A504LEF6-F1
#
_cell.length_a   1.000
_cell.length_b   1.000
_cell.length_c   1.000
_cell.angle_alpha   90.00
_cell.angle_beta   90.00
_cell.angle_gamma   90.00
#
_symmetry.space_group_name_H-M   'P 1'
#
loop_
_entity.id
_entity.type
_entity.pdbx_description
1 polymer ?
#
loop_
_entity_poly.entity_id
_entity_poly.type
_entity_poly.pdbx_seq_one_letter_code
_entity_poly.pdbx_strand_id
1 'polypeptide(L)' 'MCSEIVQSNSVQVYENMGEWFVLVTRDGTESVTSFELESFATAFADGQRLGLGLKVGQEA' A
#
# COMPACT_ATOMS: atom_id res chain seq x y z
N MET A 1 -17.98 -7.25 21.21
CA MET A 1 -16.82 -6.35 21.13
C MET A 1 -16.42 -6.32 19.67
N CYS A 2 -16.89 -5.33 18.91
CA CYS A 2 -16.44 -5.16 17.53
C CYS A 2 -14.96 -4.81 17.62
N SER A 3 -14.09 -5.69 17.12
CA SER A 3 -12.66 -5.43 17.08
C SER A 3 -12.45 -4.05 16.48
N GLU A 4 -11.85 -3.14 17.25
CA GLU A 4 -11.31 -1.89 16.74
C GLU A 4 -10.32 -2.26 15.64
N ILE A 5 -10.80 -2.22 14.39
CA ILE A 5 -9.93 -2.27 13.23
C ILE A 5 -9.12 -0.99 13.36
N VAL A 6 -7.90 -1.13 13.86
CA VAL A 6 -6.92 -0.04 13.82
C VAL A 6 -6.69 0.21 12.33
N GLN A 7 -7.41 1.17 11.78
CA GLN A 7 -7.31 1.59 10.38
C GLN A 7 -6.03 2.41 10.21
N SER A 8 -4.89 1.73 10.38
CA SER A 8 -3.57 2.30 10.17
C SER A 8 -3.33 2.47 8.68
N ASN A 9 -2.78 3.63 8.31
CA ASN A 9 -2.35 3.86 6.94
C ASN A 9 -1.35 2.77 6.52
N SER A 10 -1.60 2.12 5.39
CA SER A 10 -0.75 1.03 4.91
C SER A 10 -0.68 1.00 3.39
N VAL A 11 0.44 0.50 2.86
CA VAL A 11 0.63 0.28 1.42
C VAL A 11 1.23 -1.10 1.22
N GLN A 12 0.45 -1.98 0.61
CA GLN A 12 0.83 -3.36 0.29
C GLN A 12 0.94 -3.51 -1.22
N VAL A 13 1.92 -4.29 -1.67
CA VAL A 13 2.13 -4.63 -3.08
C VAL A 13 2.19 -6.13 -3.19
N TYR A 14 1.45 -6.72 -4.13
CA TYR A 14 1.47 -8.15 -4.39
C TYR A 14 1.29 -8.44 -5.88
N GLU A 15 1.82 -9.58 -6.32
CA GLU A 15 1.73 -10.06 -7.70
C GLU A 15 0.67 -11.17 -7.78
N ASN A 16 -0.12 -11.16 -8.84
CA ASN A 16 -1.07 -12.22 -9.16
C ASN A 16 -1.18 -12.40 -10.68
N MET A 17 -0.75 -13.57 -11.16
CA MET A 17 -0.80 -13.99 -12.57
C MET A 17 -0.09 -13.00 -13.53
N GLY A 18 1.00 -12.39 -13.09
CA GLY A 18 1.78 -11.43 -13.88
C GLY A 18 1.24 -10.00 -13.85
N GLU A 19 0.15 -9.74 -13.11
CA GLU A 19 -0.34 -8.40 -12.82
C GLU A 19 0.02 -8.02 -11.38
N TRP A 20 0.41 -6.77 -11.18
CA TRP A 20 0.84 -6.23 -9.90
C TRP A 20 -0.24 -5.37 -9.30
N PHE A 21 -0.58 -5.60 -8.04
CA PHE A 21 -1.63 -4.90 -7.33
C PHE A 21 -1.04 -4.12 -6.17
N VAL A 22 -1.46 -2.86 -6.04
CA VAL A 22 -1.13 -1.99 -4.91
C VAL A 22 -2.39 -1.72 -4.12
N LEU A 23 -2.41 -2.15 -2.87
CA LEU A 23 -3.47 -1.87 -1.92
C LEU A 23 -3.03 -0.75 -0.99
N VAL A 24 -3.76 0.35 -1.02
CA VAL A 24 -3.54 1.53 -0.19
C VAL A 24 -4.68 1.62 0.81
N THR A 25 -4.39 1.54 2.10
CA THR A 25 -5.34 1.84 3.17
C THR A 25 -5.04 3.23 3.70
N ARG A 26 -6.02 4.13 3.65
CA ARG A 26 -5.93 5.50 4.17
C ARG A 26 -7.15 5.82 5.01
N ASP A 27 -6.96 6.06 6.30
CA ASP A 27 -8.05 6.46 7.21
C ASP A 27 -9.27 5.51 7.11
N GLY A 28 -9.00 4.21 6.93
CA GLY A 28 -10.02 3.16 6.77
C GLY A 28 -10.57 2.96 5.38
N THR A 29 -10.19 3.80 4.42
CA THR A 29 -10.54 3.64 3.01
C THR A 29 -9.48 2.80 2.32
N GLU A 30 -9.90 1.70 1.73
CA GLU A 30 -9.04 0.85 0.90
C GLU A 30 -9.17 1.26 -0.57
N SER A 31 -8.04 1.37 -1.26
CA SER A 31 -7.96 1.66 -2.68
C SER A 31 -7.01 0.67 -3.33
N VAL A 32 -7.49 -0.03 -4.35
CA VAL A 32 -6.69 -0.99 -5.11
C VAL A 32 -6.38 -0.41 -6.49
N THR A 33 -5.14 -0.56 -6.93
CA THR A 33 -4.71 -0.17 -8.28
C THR A 33 -3.81 -1.25 -8.84
N SER A 34 -4.06 -1.68 -10.07
CA SER A 34 -3.25 -2.71 -10.72
C SER A 34 -2.39 -2.16 -11.85
N PHE A 35 -1.29 -2.86 -12.12
CA PHE A 35 -0.25 -2.50 -13.07
C PHE A 35 0.31 -3.76 -13.74
N GLU A 36 0.60 -3.68 -15.03
CA GLU A 36 1.24 -4.79 -15.77
C GLU A 36 2.73 -4.95 -15.41
N LEU A 37 3.37 -3.90 -14.91
CA LEU A 37 4.81 -3.87 -14.63
C LEU A 37 5.09 -3.62 -13.15
N GLU A 38 5.97 -4.44 -12.59
CA GLU A 38 6.46 -4.32 -11.21
C GLU A 38 7.00 -2.93 -10.91
N SER A 39 7.80 -2.37 -11.83
CA SER A 39 8.41 -1.05 -11.66
C SER A 39 7.37 0.06 -11.47
N PHE A 40 6.22 -0.03 -12.16
CA PHE A 40 5.14 0.94 -12.01
C PHE A 40 4.39 0.74 -10.69
N ALA A 41 4.06 -0.50 -10.34
CA ALA A 41 3.42 -0.80 -9.05
C ALA A 41 4.30 -0.33 -7.88
N THR A 42 5.60 -0.58 -7.94
CA THR A 42 6.56 -0.21 -6.91
C THR A 42 6.72 1.31 -6.80
N ALA A 43 6.85 2.01 -7.94
CA ALA A 43 6.93 3.47 -7.95
C ALA A 43 5.64 4.13 -7.43
N PHE A 44 4.47 3.59 -7.79
CA PHE A 44 3.19 4.05 -7.26
C PHE A 44 3.11 3.82 -5.75
N ALA A 45 3.46 2.62 -5.27
CA ALA A 45 3.45 2.31 -3.85
C ALA A 45 4.39 3.23 -3.04
N ASP A 46 5.57 3.54 -3.57
CA ASP A 46 6.50 4.48 -2.94
C ASP A 46 5.90 5.90 -2.86
N GLY A 47 5.29 6.38 -3.94
CA GLY A 47 4.55 7.64 -3.95
C GLY A 47 3.41 7.69 -2.93
N GLN A 48 2.66 6.59 -2.77
CA GLN A 48 1.60 6.49 -1.76
C GLN A 48 2.16 6.47 -0.34
N ARG A 49 3.27 5.77 -0.08
CA ARG A 49 3.96 5.78 1.22
C ARG A 49 4.43 7.18 1.60
N LEU A 50 5.02 7.90 0.65
CA LEU A 50 5.43 9.30 0.83
C LEU A 50 4.22 10.19 1.11
N GLY A 51 3.13 10.05 0.34
CA GLY A 51 1.89 10.81 0.54
C GLY A 51 1.19 10.54 1.87
N LEU A 52 1.34 9.33 2.42
CA LEU A 52 0.81 8.92 3.72
C LEU A 52 1.77 9.20 4.89
N GLY A 53 2.98 9.69 4.62
CA GLY A 53 4.01 9.90 5.65
C GLY A 53 4.54 8.61 6.28
N LEU A 54 4.31 7.46 5.63
CA LEU A 54 4.82 6.16 6.04
C LEU A 54 6.31 6.09 5.70
N LYS A 55 7.15 6.58 6.62
CA LYS A 55 8.61 6.49 6.46
C LYS A 55 9.04 5.02 6.52
N VAL A 56 9.80 4.57 5.53
CA VAL A 56 10.65 3.39 5.70
C VAL A 56 11.74 3.79 6.69
N GLY A 57 11.61 3.34 7.94
CA GLY A 57 12.53 3.78 8.98
C GLY A 57 12.08 3.42 10.39
N GLN A 58 12.32 2.18 10.78
CA GLN A 58 13.03 1.95 12.04
C GLN A 58 14.19 0.99 11.73
N GLU A 59 15.34 1.58 11.44
CA GLU A 59 16.64 0.96 11.69
C GLU A 59 16.76 0.76 13.22
N ALA A 60 17.13 -0.45 13.64
CA ALA A 60 17.78 -0.74 14.90
C ALA A 60 18.80 -1.85 14.65
#